data_AF-A0A2E1J4A8-F1
#
_entry.id   AF-A0A2E1J4A8-F1
#
_cell.length_a   1.000
_cell.length_b   1.000
_cell.length_c   1.000
_cell.angle_alpha   90.00
_cell.angle_beta   90.00
_cell.angle_gamma   90.00
#
_symmetry.space_group_name_H-M   'P 1'
#
loop_
_entity.id
_entity.type
_entity.pdbx_description
1 polymer ?
#
loop_
_entity_poly.entity_id
_entity_poly.type
_entity_poly.pdbx_seq_one_letter_code
_entity_poly.pdbx_strand_id
1 'polypeptide(L)'
;MGRVLSYLAIWGLTLSALLAPLLLLKFFTGRDPLTLLDSKFTTLAGKIGFHRAPAEGRLDFSERIAQERPDIAERLRTYSQLWSRCYFTNNVSSDDVAHLKKILIGIRQSVSN
;
A
#
# COMPACT_ATOMS: atom_id res chain seq x y z
N MET A 1 5.87 -5.89 50.72
CA MET A 1 6.13 -5.13 49.47
C MET A 1 6.88 -5.93 48.39
N GLY A 2 7.84 -6.80 48.71
CA GLY A 2 8.62 -7.55 47.70
C GLY A 2 7.78 -8.40 46.72
N ARG A 3 6.72 -9.07 47.18
CA ARG A 3 5.86 -9.91 46.31
C ARG A 3 5.11 -9.09 45.25
N VAL A 4 4.66 -7.88 45.58
CA VAL A 4 3.92 -7.00 44.64
C VAL A 4 4.84 -6.49 43.55
N LEU A 5 6.08 -6.12 43.91
CA LEU A 5 7.14 -5.78 42.96
C LEU A 5 7.49 -6.95 42.03
N SER A 6 7.57 -8.18 42.57
CA SER A 6 7.80 -9.37 41.75
C SER A 6 6.65 -9.64 40.77
N TYR A 7 5.39 -9.48 41.20
CA TYR A 7 4.25 -9.61 40.29
C TYR A 7 4.27 -8.57 39.18
N LEU A 8 4.52 -7.29 39.50
CA LEU A 8 4.64 -6.23 38.51
C LEU A 8 5.78 -6.48 37.51
N ALA A 9 6.92 -6.98 37.98
CA ALA A 9 8.05 -7.35 37.11
C ALA A 9 7.70 -8.50 36.18
N ILE A 10 7.04 -9.56 36.68
CA ILE A 10 6.63 -10.73 35.89
C ILE A 10 5.62 -10.31 34.82
N TRP A 11 4.59 -9.54 35.19
CA TRP A 11 3.58 -9.04 34.25
C TRP A 11 4.16 -8.06 33.21
N GLY A 12 5.11 -7.23 33.60
CA GLY A 12 5.81 -6.34 32.67
C GLY A 12 6.70 -7.09 31.66
N LEU A 13 7.37 -8.15 32.11
CA LEU A 13 8.19 -9.02 31.26
C LEU A 13 7.34 -9.82 30.29
N THR A 14 6.23 -10.42 30.73
CA THR A 14 5.31 -11.15 29.84
C THR A 14 4.65 -10.24 28.83
N LEU A 15 4.23 -9.04 29.23
CA LEU A 15 3.67 -8.06 28.29
C LEU A 15 4.70 -7.60 27.26
N SER A 16 5.94 -7.33 27.68
CA SER A 16 7.03 -6.98 26.77
C SER A 16 7.38 -8.12 25.81
N ALA A 17 7.43 -9.36 26.30
CA ALA A 17 7.68 -10.53 25.48
C ALA A 17 6.58 -10.78 24.43
N LEU A 18 5.35 -10.31 24.69
CA LEU A 18 4.25 -10.35 23.73
C LEU A 18 4.31 -9.20 22.72
N LEU A 19 4.59 -7.98 23.19
CA LEU A 19 4.56 -6.76 22.36
C LEU A 19 5.81 -6.58 21.49
N ALA A 20 7.00 -6.93 22.00
CA ALA A 20 8.26 -6.78 21.28
C ALA A 20 8.26 -7.53 19.93
N PRO A 21 7.88 -8.82 19.83
CA PRO A 21 7.83 -9.51 18.55
C PRO A 21 6.77 -8.94 17.60
N LEU A 22 5.63 -8.43 18.10
CA LEU A 22 4.62 -7.75 17.28
C LEU A 22 5.15 -6.44 16.68
N LEU A 23 5.88 -5.66 17.47
CA LEU A 23 6.51 -4.42 17.01
C LEU A 23 7.64 -4.69 16.02
N LEU A 24 8.46 -5.72 16.27
CA LEU A 24 9.49 -6.18 15.33
C LEU A 24 8.87 -6.69 14.04
N LEU A 25 7.83 -7.52 14.11
CA LEU A 25 7.06 -7.95 12.93
C LEU A 25 6.48 -6.74 12.19
N LYS A 26 5.91 -5.74 12.86
CA LYS A 26 5.41 -4.54 12.19
C LYS A 26 6.53 -3.76 11.49
N PHE A 27 7.74 -3.74 12.06
CA PHE A 27 8.90 -3.06 11.49
C PHE A 27 9.50 -3.83 10.30
N PHE A 28 9.68 -5.15 10.42
CA PHE A 28 10.25 -5.99 9.37
C PHE A 28 9.25 -6.38 8.28
N THR A 29 7.96 -6.48 8.62
CA THR A 29 6.86 -6.83 7.70
C THR A 29 6.07 -5.60 7.28
N GLY A 30 6.55 -4.39 7.59
CA GLY A 30 6.03 -3.15 7.06
C GLY A 30 6.21 -3.16 5.55
N ARG A 31 5.28 -3.80 4.83
CA ARG A 31 5.25 -3.76 3.37
C ARG A 31 5.31 -2.31 2.99
N ASP A 32 6.32 -1.99 2.18
CA ASP A 32 6.55 -0.66 1.65
C ASP A 32 5.20 -0.07 1.21
N PRO A 33 4.81 1.11 1.72
CA PRO A 33 3.50 1.70 1.46
C PRO A 33 3.18 1.80 -0.04
N LEU A 34 4.19 1.95 -0.91
CA LEU A 34 4.02 1.90 -2.36
C LEU A 34 3.61 0.51 -2.86
N THR A 35 4.21 -0.55 -2.33
CA THR A 35 3.85 -1.94 -2.65
C THR A 35 2.43 -2.27 -2.21
N LEU A 36 1.99 -1.75 -1.05
CA LEU A 36 0.59 -1.89 -0.62
C LEU A 36 -0.38 -1.15 -1.55
N LEU A 37 0.00 0.04 -2.01
CA LEU A 37 -0.80 0.79 -2.98
C LEU A 37 -0.88 0.08 -4.33
N ASP A 38 0.21 -0.52 -4.79
CA ASP A 38 0.26 -1.33 -6.02
C ASP A 38 -0.67 -2.56 -5.93
N SER A 39 -0.64 -3.27 -4.80
CA SER A 39 -1.53 -4.40 -4.57
C SER A 39 -3.00 -3.98 -4.59
N LYS A 40 -3.34 -2.82 -3.99
CA LYS A 40 -4.71 -2.28 -4.03
C LYS A 40 -5.14 -1.86 -5.43
N PHE A 41 -4.23 -1.27 -6.19
CA PHE A 41 -4.45 -0.93 -7.59
C PHE A 41 -4.73 -2.18 -8.43
N THR A 42 -3.89 -3.20 -8.31
CA THR A 42 -4.06 -4.48 -9.02
C THR A 42 -5.37 -5.16 -8.64
N THR A 43 -5.73 -5.14 -7.36
CA THR A 43 -7.03 -5.66 -6.89
C THR A 43 -8.19 -4.89 -7.50
N LEU A 44 -8.07 -3.56 -7.60
CA LEU A 44 -9.10 -2.72 -8.20
C LEU A 44 -9.24 -2.97 -9.70
N ALA A 45 -8.11 -3.10 -10.41
CA ALA A 45 -8.08 -3.49 -11.82
C ALA A 45 -8.73 -4.87 -12.03
N GLY A 46 -8.45 -5.84 -11.15
CA GLY A 46 -9.08 -7.16 -11.20
C GLY A 46 -10.61 -7.08 -11.08
N LYS A 47 -11.14 -6.18 -10.24
CA LYS A 47 -12.60 -5.97 -10.10
C LYS A 47 -13.25 -5.40 -11.35
N ILE A 48 -12.51 -4.68 -12.18
CA ILE A 48 -12.99 -4.18 -13.47
C ILE A 48 -12.66 -5.11 -14.65
N GLY A 49 -12.17 -6.32 -14.38
CA GLY A 49 -11.86 -7.34 -15.38
C GLY A 49 -10.41 -7.34 -15.88
N PHE A 50 -9.57 -6.45 -15.40
CA PHE A 50 -8.19 -6.29 -15.89
C PHE A 50 -7.20 -7.05 -15.02
N HIS A 51 -6.44 -7.93 -15.66
CA HIS A 51 -5.41 -8.73 -15.00
C HIS A 51 -4.06 -8.40 -15.65
N ARG A 52 -3.04 -8.20 -14.82
CA ARG A 52 -1.69 -7.89 -15.26
C ARG A 52 -1.01 -9.17 -15.76
N ALA A 53 -0.46 -9.16 -16.96
CA ALA A 53 0.29 -10.31 -17.46
C ALA A 53 1.67 -10.41 -16.77
N PRO A 54 2.29 -11.61 -16.67
CA PRO A 54 3.53 -11.81 -15.92
C PRO A 54 4.71 -10.94 -16.38
N ALA A 55 4.79 -10.64 -17.68
CA ALA A 55 5.84 -9.82 -18.27
C ALA A 55 5.41 -8.35 -18.53
N GLU A 56 4.17 -8.00 -18.21
CA GLU A 56 3.63 -6.67 -18.48
C GLU A 56 4.18 -5.66 -17.47
N GLY A 57 4.78 -4.57 -17.97
CA GLY A 57 5.20 -3.46 -17.14
C GLY A 57 4.01 -2.79 -16.45
N ARG A 58 4.21 -2.16 -15.30
CA ARG A 58 3.11 -1.47 -14.61
C ARG A 58 2.55 -0.31 -15.43
N LEU A 59 3.42 0.44 -16.12
CA LEU A 59 3.01 1.53 -16.99
C LEU A 59 2.16 1.01 -18.14
N ASP A 60 2.63 -0.04 -18.82
CA ASP A 60 1.89 -0.69 -19.92
C ASP A 60 0.53 -1.21 -19.45
N PHE A 61 0.49 -1.87 -18.29
CA PHE A 61 -0.74 -2.35 -17.68
C PHE A 61 -1.73 -1.20 -17.41
N SER A 62 -1.26 -0.10 -16.82
CA SER A 62 -2.10 1.06 -16.56
C SER A 62 -2.57 1.76 -17.83
N GLU A 63 -1.74 1.79 -18.88
CA GLU A 63 -2.08 2.41 -20.16
C GLU A 63 -3.13 1.57 -20.92
N ARG A 64 -3.02 0.24 -20.88
CA ARG A 64 -4.05 -0.65 -21.43
C ARG A 64 -5.41 -0.42 -20.77
N ILE A 65 -5.44 -0.34 -19.44
CA ILE A 65 -6.68 0.01 -18.72
C ILE A 65 -7.18 1.40 -19.15
N ALA A 66 -6.28 2.38 -19.29
CA ALA A 66 -6.64 3.74 -19.69
C ALA A 66 -7.21 3.82 -21.12
N GLN A 67 -6.74 2.96 -22.03
CA GLN A 67 -7.28 2.86 -23.39
C GLN A 67 -8.69 2.28 -23.41
N GLU A 68 -8.95 1.25 -22.61
CA GLU A 68 -10.27 0.61 -22.54
C GLU A 68 -11.27 1.40 -21.67
N ARG A 69 -10.78 2.20 -20.73
CA ARG A 69 -11.56 3.02 -19.80
C ARG A 69 -11.17 4.50 -19.88
N PRO A 70 -11.59 5.20 -20.95
CA PRO A 70 -11.26 6.61 -21.16
C PRO A 70 -11.79 7.52 -20.05
N ASP A 71 -12.85 7.10 -19.35
CA ASP A 71 -13.47 7.79 -18.21
C ASP A 71 -12.53 7.95 -17.00
N ILE A 72 -11.56 7.04 -16.83
CA ILE A 72 -10.58 7.07 -15.73
C ILE A 72 -9.13 7.17 -16.21
N ALA A 73 -8.92 7.29 -17.53
CA ALA A 73 -7.60 7.27 -18.16
C ALA A 73 -6.63 8.31 -17.59
N GLU A 74 -7.07 9.55 -17.43
CA GLU A 74 -6.22 10.63 -16.91
C GLU A 74 -5.74 10.34 -15.48
N ARG A 75 -6.65 9.84 -14.63
CA ARG A 75 -6.34 9.47 -13.24
C ARG A 75 -5.40 8.27 -13.18
N LEU A 76 -5.60 7.29 -14.05
CA LEU A 76 -4.73 6.12 -14.18
C LEU A 76 -3.30 6.52 -14.57
N ARG A 77 -3.15 7.37 -15.59
CA ARG A 77 -1.85 7.87 -16.05
C ARG A 77 -1.15 8.69 -14.98
N THR A 78 -1.87 9.58 -14.31
CA THR A 78 -1.32 10.39 -13.21
C THR A 78 -0.84 9.49 -12.06
N TYR A 79 -1.66 8.51 -11.69
CA TYR A 79 -1.32 7.54 -10.63
C TYR A 79 -0.09 6.70 -10.97
N SER A 80 0.00 6.19 -12.20
CA SER A 80 1.08 5.31 -12.63
C SER A 80 2.41 6.05 -12.78
N GLN A 81 2.38 7.29 -13.31
CA GLN A 81 3.55 8.16 -13.39
C GLN A 81 4.09 8.53 -12.01
N LEU A 82 3.22 8.98 -11.08
CA LEU A 82 3.64 9.35 -9.74
C LEU A 82 4.21 8.16 -8.97
N TRP A 83 3.55 7.00 -9.06
CA TRP A 83 4.05 5.79 -8.41
C TRP A 83 5.39 5.35 -8.98
N SER A 84 5.56 5.38 -10.32
CA SER A 84 6.81 5.03 -10.99
C SER A 84 7.95 5.93 -10.52
N ARG A 85 7.71 7.25 -10.47
CA ARG A 85 8.67 8.22 -9.92
C ARG A 85 9.07 7.82 -8.50
N CYS A 86 8.11 7.63 -7.60
CA CYS A 86 8.38 7.30 -6.21
C CYS A 86 9.14 5.97 -6.05
N TYR A 87 8.79 4.96 -6.85
CA TYR A 87 9.42 3.64 -6.81
C TYR A 87 10.89 3.68 -7.27
N PHE A 88 11.19 4.40 -8.36
CA PHE A 88 12.54 4.45 -8.91
C PHE A 88 13.46 5.47 -8.21
N THR A 89 12.92 6.54 -7.61
CA THR A 89 13.76 7.54 -6.91
C THR A 89 14.12 7.13 -5.49
N ASN A 90 13.49 6.07 -4.94
CA ASN A 90 13.68 5.56 -3.57
C ASN A 90 13.62 6.66 -2.49
N ASN A 91 12.92 7.76 -2.80
CA ASN A 91 12.76 8.94 -1.95
C ASN A 91 11.28 9.26 -1.89
N VAL A 92 10.60 8.52 -1.02
CA VAL A 92 9.14 8.49 -0.91
C VAL A 92 8.77 9.24 0.35
N SER A 93 8.11 10.38 0.21
CA SER A 93 7.58 11.10 1.36
C SER A 93 6.20 10.55 1.76
N SER A 94 5.82 10.79 3.01
CA SER A 94 4.45 10.49 3.49
C SER A 94 3.38 11.22 2.67
N ASP A 95 3.68 12.40 2.14
CA ASP A 95 2.77 13.20 1.33
C ASP A 95 2.56 12.57 -0.05
N ASP A 96 3.61 12.00 -0.66
CA ASP A 96 3.50 11.27 -1.93
C ASP A 96 2.57 10.05 -1.79
N VAL A 97 2.74 9.30 -0.69
CA VAL A 97 1.87 8.15 -0.38
C VAL A 97 0.42 8.59 -0.17
N ALA A 98 0.20 9.69 0.55
CA ALA A 98 -1.13 10.24 0.75
C ALA A 98 -1.77 10.70 -0.56
N HIS A 99 -0.98 11.32 -1.45
CA HIS A 99 -1.45 11.77 -2.76
C HIS A 99 -1.81 10.58 -3.66
N LEU A 100 -0.96 9.56 -3.74
CA LEU A 100 -1.25 8.32 -4.47
C LEU A 100 -2.52 7.64 -3.96
N LYS A 101 -2.70 7.58 -2.64
CA LYS A 101 -3.90 7.03 -2.02
C LYS A 101 -5.15 7.82 -2.42
N LYS A 102 -5.08 9.15 -2.46
CA LYS A 102 -6.19 10.02 -2.88
C LYS A 102 -6.59 9.76 -4.33
N ILE A 103 -5.63 9.66 -5.25
CA ILE A 103 -5.91 9.35 -6.66
C ILE A 103 -6.56 7.98 -6.78
N LEU A 104 -6.04 6.97 -6.09
CA LEU A 104 -6.58 5.61 -6.12
C LEU A 104 -8.03 5.53 -5.62
N ILE A 105 -8.37 6.30 -4.59
CA ILE A 105 -9.77 6.45 -4.12
C ILE A 105 -10.64 7.07 -5.21
N GLY A 106 -10.15 8.11 -5.89
CA GLY A 106 -10.86 8.74 -6.99
C GLY A 106 -11.13 7.78 -8.16
N ILE A 107 -10.15 6.94 -8.52
CA ILE A 107 -10.34 5.89 -9.54
C ILE A 107 -11.43 4.91 -9.08
N ARG A 108 -11.38 4.47 -7.81
CA ARG A 108 -12.39 3.56 -7.25
C ARG A 108 -13.80 4.12 -7.29
N GLN A 109 -13.96 5.40 -6.98
CA GLN A 109 -15.27 6.06 -7.02
C GLN A 109 -15.82 6.10 -8.43
N SER A 110 -15.00 6.47 -9.42
CA SER A 110 -15.40 6.47 -10.83
C SER A 110 -15.77 5.08 -11.37
N VAL A 111 -15.14 4.04 -10.85
CA VAL A 111 -15.43 2.65 -11.22
C VAL A 111 -16.72 2.11 -10.57
N SER A 112 -17.14 2.67 -9.42
CA SER A 112 -18.29 2.18 -8.66
C SER A 112 -19.61 2.87 -9.03
N ASN A 113 -19.55 3.92 -9.86
CA ASN A 113 -20.70 4.62 -10.42
C ASN A 113 -21.08 4.02 -11.77
#